data_AF-A0A928NFW0-F1
#
_entry.id   AF-A0A928NFW0-F1
#
_cell.length_a   1.000
_cell.length_b   1.000
_cell.length_c   1.000
_cell.angle_alpha   90.00
_cell.angle_beta   90.00
_cell.angle_gamma   90.00
#
_symmetry.space_group_name_H-M   'P 1'
#
loop_
_entity.id
_entity.type
_entity.pdbx_description
1 polymer ?
#
loop_
_entity_poly.entity_id
_entity_poly.type
_entity_poly.pdbx_seq_one_letter_code
_entity_poly.pdbx_strand_id
1 'polypeptide(L)'
;MQKITRDALVQKACELLEKGTVTRVLGWKAGEFDYDITPALFQNAESLQKDFVYNDFCGANFSKYLVAETGKEEGKVLVFLKPCDTYSFNQLLTENRFQREKVYAVGIPCEGMADIDKVKALSGDGII
;
A
#
# COMPACT_ATOMS: atom_id res chain seq x y z
N MET A 1 -20.30 -0.16 -6.42
CA MET A 1 -18.91 -0.69 -6.47
C MET A 1 -18.59 -1.21 -5.07
N GLN A 2 -18.00 -2.40 -4.90
CA GLN A 2 -17.73 -2.94 -3.56
C GLN A 2 -16.65 -2.12 -2.85
N LYS A 3 -16.97 -1.57 -1.67
CA LYS A 3 -15.99 -0.89 -0.82
C LYS A 3 -15.10 -1.97 -0.18
N ILE A 4 -13.81 -1.95 -0.48
CA ILE A 4 -12.85 -2.89 0.12
C ILE A 4 -12.56 -2.44 1.56
N THR A 5 -12.52 -3.40 2.48
CA THR A 5 -12.23 -3.14 3.89
C THR A 5 -10.78 -3.49 4.22
N ARG A 6 -10.25 -2.85 5.26
CA ARG A 6 -8.94 -3.17 5.84
C ARG A 6 -8.80 -4.67 6.12
N ASP A 7 -9.80 -5.29 6.76
CA ASP A 7 -9.75 -6.71 7.13
C ASP A 7 -9.62 -7.63 5.91
N ALA A 8 -10.27 -7.32 4.80
CA ALA A 8 -10.14 -8.10 3.58
C ALA A 8 -8.71 -8.03 3.00
N LEU A 9 -8.07 -6.85 3.05
CA LEU A 9 -6.69 -6.67 2.61
C LEU A 9 -5.70 -7.40 3.52
N VAL A 10 -5.87 -7.25 4.84
CA VAL A 10 -5.03 -7.92 5.85
C VAL A 10 -5.18 -9.42 5.74
N GLN A 11 -6.40 -9.95 5.65
CA GLN A 11 -6.66 -11.38 5.48
C GLN A 11 -5.94 -11.91 4.23
N LYS A 12 -6.05 -11.19 3.10
CA LYS A 12 -5.40 -11.61 1.87
C LYS A 12 -3.87 -11.58 1.96
N ALA A 13 -3.32 -10.55 2.60
CA ALA A 13 -1.89 -10.41 2.81
C ALA A 13 -1.34 -11.52 3.72
N CYS A 14 -2.02 -11.81 4.83
CA CYS A 14 -1.66 -12.89 5.75
C CYS A 14 -1.71 -14.25 5.04
N GLU A 15 -2.77 -14.54 4.29
CA GLU A 15 -2.90 -15.78 3.51
C GLU A 15 -1.70 -15.98 2.56
N LEU A 16 -1.26 -14.91 1.88
CA LEU A 16 -0.16 -14.99 0.92
C LEU A 16 1.21 -15.14 1.60
N LEU A 17 1.40 -14.52 2.78
CA LEU A 17 2.60 -14.68 3.61
C LEU A 17 2.68 -16.10 4.17
N GLU A 18 1.59 -16.62 4.75
CA GLU A 18 1.53 -17.98 5.31
C GLU A 18 1.78 -19.06 4.26
N LYS A 19 1.29 -18.85 3.03
CA LYS A 19 1.56 -19.73 1.89
C LYS A 19 2.99 -19.61 1.34
N GLY A 20 3.78 -18.65 1.82
CA GLY A 20 5.12 -18.34 1.29
C GLY A 20 5.11 -17.84 -0.15
N THR A 21 3.94 -17.43 -0.68
CA THR A 21 3.84 -16.88 -2.04
C THR A 21 4.54 -15.53 -2.14
N VAL A 22 4.50 -14.77 -1.05
CA VAL A 22 5.19 -13.49 -0.88
C VAL A 22 5.96 -13.55 0.43
N THR A 23 7.08 -12.84 0.50
CA THR A 23 7.89 -12.75 1.72
C THR A 23 7.64 -11.44 2.47
N ARG A 24 7.14 -10.43 1.74
CA ARG A 24 7.00 -9.06 2.21
C ARG A 24 5.76 -8.41 1.61
N VAL A 25 5.18 -7.46 2.34
CA VAL A 25 4.00 -6.71 1.92
C VAL A 25 4.27 -5.22 2.07
N LEU A 26 4.10 -4.47 0.98
CA LEU A 26 4.04 -3.02 1.04
C LEU A 26 2.62 -2.59 1.41
N GLY A 27 2.53 -1.77 2.44
CA GLY A 27 1.27 -1.31 2.98
C GLY A 27 1.38 0.06 3.64
N TRP A 28 0.32 0.45 4.31
CA TRP A 28 0.21 1.74 4.98
C TRP A 28 0.21 1.54 6.49
N LYS A 29 0.87 2.46 7.20
CA LYS A 29 0.91 2.51 8.66
C LYS A 29 0.55 3.92 9.13
N ALA A 30 -0.19 4.00 10.23
CA ALA A 30 -0.47 5.28 10.89
C ALA A 30 0.81 5.86 11.51
N GLY A 31 1.02 7.15 11.30
CA GLY A 31 2.01 7.98 11.95
C GLY A 31 1.47 8.54 13.26
N GLU A 32 1.69 9.83 13.50
CA GLU A 32 1.26 10.49 14.75
C GLU A 32 -0.24 10.81 14.74
N PHE A 33 -0.79 11.13 13.56
CA PHE A 33 -2.20 11.49 13.37
C PHE A 33 -2.90 10.49 12.45
N ASP A 34 -4.23 10.37 12.55
CA ASP A 34 -5.03 9.43 11.73
C ASP A 34 -4.93 9.69 10.22
N TYR A 35 -4.64 10.94 9.84
CA TYR A 35 -4.41 11.37 8.46
C TYR A 35 -2.94 11.31 8.03
N ASP A 36 -2.02 11.11 8.98
CA ASP A 36 -0.60 10.95 8.70
C ASP A 36 -0.33 9.47 8.42
N ILE A 37 -0.38 9.11 7.14
CA ILE A 37 -0.23 7.73 6.71
C ILE A 37 1.06 7.57 5.93
N THR A 38 1.92 6.68 6.41
CA THR A 38 3.24 6.43 5.85
C THR A 38 3.32 5.05 5.19
N PRO A 39 4.09 4.91 4.10
CA PRO A 39 4.45 3.63 3.55
C PRO A 39 5.26 2.79 4.54
N ALA A 40 4.87 1.53 4.69
CA ALA A 40 5.55 0.57 5.54
C ALA A 40 5.72 -0.78 4.83
N LEU A 41 6.72 -1.52 5.27
CA LEU A 41 7.00 -2.88 4.81
C LEU A 41 6.69 -3.85 5.95
N PHE A 42 5.87 -4.85 5.67
CA PHE A 42 5.45 -5.86 6.63
C PHE A 42 5.99 -7.22 6.21
N GLN A 43 6.48 -7.99 7.19
CA GLN A 43 7.08 -9.32 6.96
C GLN A 43 6.33 -10.45 7.66
N ASN A 44 5.40 -10.13 8.56
CA ASN A 44 4.66 -11.12 9.34
C ASN A 44 3.19 -10.72 9.53
N ALA A 45 2.34 -11.72 9.73
CA ALA A 45 0.90 -11.55 9.89
C ALA A 45 0.54 -10.69 11.11
N GLU A 46 1.29 -10.82 12.21
CA GLU A 46 1.05 -10.06 13.44
C GLU A 46 1.22 -8.55 13.22
N SER A 47 2.29 -8.13 12.56
CA SER A 47 2.54 -6.72 12.20
C SER A 47 1.47 -6.18 11.25
N LEU A 48 0.98 -6.99 10.31
CA LEU A 48 -0.14 -6.59 9.44
C LEU A 48 -1.41 -6.39 10.27
N GLN A 49 -1.77 -7.34 11.13
CA GLN A 49 -2.98 -7.25 11.94
C GLN A 49 -2.95 -6.06 12.91
N LYS A 50 -1.77 -5.70 13.42
CA LYS A 50 -1.61 -4.61 14.37
C LYS A 50 -1.50 -3.23 13.71
N ASP A 51 -0.60 -3.10 12.73
CA ASP A 51 -0.14 -1.79 12.27
C ASP A 51 -0.63 -1.43 10.85
N PHE A 52 -1.17 -2.38 10.08
CA PHE A 52 -1.66 -2.09 8.73
C PHE A 52 -2.94 -1.24 8.81
N VAL A 53 -2.97 -0.16 8.04
CA VAL A 53 -4.11 0.76 7.95
C VAL A 53 -4.61 0.82 6.50
N TYR A 54 -5.93 0.95 6.33
CA TYR A 54 -6.51 1.30 5.04
C TYR A 54 -7.73 2.19 5.27
N ASN A 55 -7.62 3.47 4.91
CA ASN A 55 -8.66 4.48 5.00
C ASN A 55 -8.52 5.49 3.84
N ASP A 56 -9.33 6.55 3.87
CA ASP A 56 -9.37 7.56 2.79
C ASP A 56 -8.08 8.40 2.68
N PHE A 57 -7.19 8.38 3.67
CA PHE A 57 -5.89 9.07 3.64
C PHE A 57 -4.73 8.20 3.13
N CYS A 58 -4.99 6.95 2.72
CA CYS A 58 -3.98 6.03 2.19
C CYS A 58 -3.52 6.38 0.76
N GLY A 59 -3.21 7.64 0.49
CA GLY A 59 -2.86 8.16 -0.84
C GLY A 59 -1.50 7.69 -1.38
N ALA A 60 -0.63 7.14 -0.53
CA ALA A 60 0.72 6.76 -0.94
C ALA A 60 0.72 5.63 -2.00
N ASN A 61 1.56 5.82 -3.02
CA ASN A 61 1.79 4.88 -4.12
C ASN A 61 3.10 4.11 -3.90
N PHE A 62 3.02 2.79 -4.01
CA PHE A 62 4.14 1.89 -3.73
C PHE A 62 5.04 1.56 -4.92
N SER A 63 4.66 1.97 -6.14
CA SER A 63 5.36 1.58 -7.38
C SER A 63 6.84 1.95 -7.36
N LYS A 64 7.20 3.13 -6.83
CA LYS A 64 8.60 3.56 -6.69
C LYS A 64 9.40 2.71 -5.69
N TYR A 65 8.75 2.16 -4.67
CA TYR A 65 9.41 1.36 -3.64
C TYR A 65 9.80 -0.01 -4.18
N LEU A 66 9.05 -0.55 -5.16
CA LEU A 66 9.36 -1.82 -5.81
C LEU A 66 10.75 -1.81 -6.45
N VAL A 67 11.23 -0.67 -6.95
CA VAL A 67 12.58 -0.53 -7.53
C VAL A 67 13.65 -0.91 -6.51
N ALA A 68 13.53 -0.43 -5.27
CA ALA A 68 14.46 -0.76 -4.21
C ALA A 68 14.20 -2.18 -3.64
N GLU A 69 12.94 -2.51 -3.37
CA GLU A 69 12.60 -3.73 -2.62
C GLU A 69 12.81 -5.02 -3.41
N THR A 70 12.67 -4.99 -4.74
CA THR A 70 12.97 -6.14 -5.61
C THR A 70 14.47 -6.38 -5.79
N GLY A 71 15.31 -5.37 -5.53
CA GLY A 71 16.77 -5.47 -5.62
C GLY A 71 17.47 -5.86 -4.31
N LYS A 72 16.84 -5.64 -3.16
CA LYS A 72 17.46 -5.85 -1.83
C LYS A 72 17.49 -7.31 -1.38
N GLU A 73 16.38 -8.02 -1.55
CA GLU A 73 16.20 -9.36 -0.99
C GLU A 73 15.49 -10.28 -1.98
N GLU A 74 15.67 -11.58 -1.76
CA GLU A 74 14.98 -12.63 -2.50
C GLU A 74 13.50 -12.76 -2.10
N GLY A 75 12.72 -13.36 -2.99
CA GLY A 75 11.27 -13.55 -2.80
C GLY A 75 10.41 -12.41 -3.37
N LYS A 76 9.09 -12.63 -3.31
CA LYS A 76 8.11 -11.72 -3.92
C LYS A 76 7.59 -10.70 -2.92
N VAL A 77 7.44 -9.46 -3.37
CA VAL A 77 6.81 -8.36 -2.62
C VAL A 77 5.35 -8.24 -3.05
N LEU A 78 4.43 -8.32 -2.10
CA LEU A 78 3.02 -8.00 -2.30
C LEU A 78 2.82 -6.48 -2.34
N VAL A 79 2.04 -6.01 -3.30
CA VAL A 79 1.62 -4.62 -3.40
C VAL A 79 0.13 -4.53 -3.71
N PHE A 80 -0.58 -3.66 -2.99
CA PHE A 80 -1.95 -3.28 -3.32
C PHE A 80 -1.93 -2.05 -4.23
N LEU A 81 -2.56 -2.15 -5.39
CA LEU A 81 -2.58 -1.09 -6.41
C LEU A 81 -3.99 -0.50 -6.54
N LYS A 82 -4.11 0.79 -6.29
CA LYS A 82 -5.30 1.55 -6.70
C LYS A 82 -5.29 1.72 -8.22
N PRO A 83 -6.42 2.03 -8.86
CA PRO A 83 -6.47 2.21 -10.32
C PRO A 83 -5.47 3.28 -10.81
N CYS A 84 -5.31 4.38 -10.08
CA CYS A 84 -4.32 5.41 -10.39
C CYS A 84 -2.86 4.93 -10.26
N ASP A 85 -2.56 4.04 -9.30
CA ASP A 85 -1.21 3.51 -9.07
C ASP A 85 -0.73 2.64 -10.24
N THR A 86 -1.66 1.99 -10.96
CA THR A 86 -1.31 1.11 -12.08
C THR A 86 -0.59 1.83 -13.23
N TYR A 87 -0.80 3.14 -13.41
CA TYR A 87 -0.11 3.92 -14.44
C TYR A 87 1.40 3.95 -14.18
N SER A 88 1.79 4.38 -12.98
CA SER A 88 3.21 4.41 -12.60
C SER A 88 3.81 3.01 -12.51
N PHE A 89 3.03 2.02 -12.05
CA PHE A 89 3.47 0.63 -12.00
C PHE A 89 3.84 0.13 -13.40
N ASN A 90 2.96 0.34 -14.38
CA ASN A 90 3.17 -0.10 -15.77
C ASN A 90 4.29 0.68 -16.45
N GLN A 91 4.46 1.98 -16.17
CA GLN A 91 5.59 2.75 -16.68
C GLN A 91 6.92 2.19 -16.16
N LEU A 92 7.06 2.03 -14.84
CA LEU A 92 8.28 1.49 -14.24
C LEU A 92 8.57 0.06 -14.70
N LEU A 93 7.53 -0.75 -14.93
CA LEU A 93 7.66 -2.08 -15.50
C LEU A 93 8.16 -2.03 -16.96
N THR A 94 7.59 -1.15 -17.79
CA THR A 94 7.99 -0.98 -19.20
C THR A 94 9.43 -0.47 -19.32
N GLU A 95 9.84 0.40 -18.40
CA GLU A 95 11.22 0.87 -18.27
C GLU A 95 12.17 -0.16 -17.63
N ASN A 96 11.69 -1.37 -17.30
CA ASN A 96 12.46 -2.44 -16.66
C ASN A 96 13.13 -2.00 -15.34
N ARG A 97 12.48 -1.13 -14.56
CA ARG A 97 13.02 -0.62 -13.29
C ARG A 97 12.96 -1.63 -12.15
N PHE A 98 12.14 -2.67 -12.28
CA PHE A 98 12.05 -3.78 -11.32
C PHE A 98 11.69 -5.08 -12.05
N GLN A 99 12.01 -6.21 -11.43
CA GLN A 99 11.70 -7.54 -11.97
C GLN A 99 10.23 -7.88 -11.71
N ARG A 100 9.45 -8.15 -12.76
CA ARG A 100 8.01 -8.43 -12.66
C ARG A 100 7.73 -9.67 -11.81
N GLU A 101 8.62 -10.65 -11.87
CA GLU A 101 8.52 -11.95 -11.23
C GLU A 101 8.63 -11.82 -9.70
N LYS A 102 9.36 -10.80 -9.23
CA LYS A 102 9.52 -10.47 -7.81
C LYS A 102 8.37 -9.65 -7.22
N VAL A 103 7.30 -9.40 -7.99
CA VAL A 103 6.15 -8.62 -7.52
C VAL A 103 4.85 -9.40 -7.63
N TYR A 104 4.09 -9.42 -6.55
CA TYR A 104 2.71 -9.89 -6.52
C TYR A 104 1.80 -8.67 -6.38
N ALA A 105 1.06 -8.33 -7.43
CA ALA A 105 0.21 -7.14 -7.44
C ALA A 105 -1.27 -7.54 -7.26
N VAL A 106 -1.97 -6.86 -6.35
CA VAL A 106 -3.42 -6.99 -6.13
C VAL A 106 -4.08 -5.65 -6.41
N GLY A 107 -4.94 -5.60 -7.42
CA GLY A 107 -5.75 -4.42 -7.70
C GLY A 107 -6.85 -4.24 -6.65
N ILE A 108 -7.02 -3.02 -6.15
CA ILE A 108 -8.08 -2.67 -5.18
C ILE A 108 -8.98 -1.56 -5.73
N PRO A 109 -10.30 -1.62 -5.52
CA PRO A 109 -11.19 -0.52 -5.90
C PRO A 109 -10.91 0.70 -5.02
N CYS A 110 -10.92 1.89 -5.63
CA CYS A 110 -10.70 3.17 -4.96
C CYS A 110 -11.58 4.23 -5.59
N GLU A 111 -12.27 5.03 -4.77
CA GLU A 111 -13.15 6.12 -5.20
C GLU A 111 -12.46 7.50 -5.11
N GLY A 112 -11.17 7.52 -4.83
CA GLY A 112 -10.39 8.71 -4.53
C GLY A 112 -9.80 8.63 -3.12
N MET A 113 -8.77 9.42 -2.87
CA MET A 113 -8.12 9.57 -1.57
C MET A 113 -8.26 11.02 -1.14
N ALA A 114 -8.49 11.24 0.15
CA ALA A 114 -8.63 12.55 0.76
C ALA A 114 -7.29 13.29 0.77
N ASP A 115 -7.36 14.60 0.57
CA ASP A 115 -6.23 15.52 0.61
C ASP A 115 -6.32 16.32 1.91
N ILE A 116 -5.40 16.05 2.83
CA ILE A 116 -5.42 16.64 4.17
C ILE A 116 -5.26 18.15 4.14
N ASP A 117 -4.50 18.71 3.19
CA ASP A 117 -4.29 20.16 3.09
C ASP A 117 -5.60 20.87 2.73
N LYS A 118 -6.41 20.25 1.86
CA LYS A 118 -7.75 20.77 1.54
C LYS A 118 -8.71 20.65 2.71
N VAL A 119 -8.64 19.56 3.46
CA VAL A 119 -9.48 19.34 4.64
C VAL A 119 -9.15 20.36 5.74
N LYS A 120 -7.86 20.63 5.99
CA LYS A 120 -7.39 21.67 6.92
C LYS A 120 -7.86 23.06 6.49
N ALA A 121 -7.72 23.40 5.21
CA ALA A 121 -8.17 24.68 4.67
C ALA A 121 -9.68 24.93 4.85
N LEU A 122 -10.51 23.88 4.79
CA LEU A 122 -11.96 23.99 4.96
C LEU A 122 -12.39 24.03 6.44
N SER A 123 -11.60 23.45 7.34
CA SER A 123 -11.99 23.22 8.73
C SER A 123 -11.55 24.34 9.68
N GLY A 124 -10.63 25.21 9.24
CA GLY A 124 -10.11 26.33 10.03
C GLY A 124 -8.97 25.93 10.97
N ASP A 125 -8.11 26.90 11.29
CA ASP A 125 -6.90 26.69 12.09
C ASP A 125 -7.21 26.10 13.47
N GLY A 126 -6.57 24.97 13.81
CA GLY A 126 -6.60 24.36 15.14
C GLY A 126 -7.69 23.31 15.38
N ILE A 127 -8.51 22.98 14.38
CA ILE A 127 -9.49 21.88 14.49
C ILE A 127 -8.89 20.53 14.07
N ILE A 128 -7.96 20.52 13.10
CA ILE A 128 -7.31 19.32 12.53
C ILE A 128 -5.87 19.58 12.09
#